data_AF-A0A2S6XG63-F1
#
_entry.id   AF-A0A2S6XG63-F1
#
_cell.length_a   1.000
_cell.length_b   1.000
_cell.length_c   1.000
_cell.angle_alpha   90.00
_cell.angle_beta   90.00
_cell.angle_gamma   90.00
#
_symmetry.space_group_name_H-M   'P 1'
#
loop_
_entity.id
_entity.type
_entity.pdbx_description
1 polymer ?
#
loop_
_entity_poly.entity_id
_entity_poly.type
_entity_poly.pdbx_seq_one_letter_code
_entity_poly.pdbx_strand_id
1 'polypeptide(L)'
;MLSGLLARLVKLLLGRQGSSLHLKASCAATVLLVIVILAGSYVAVLAERGAPGAQLTTYPRALWWSVETATTVGYGDLYPVTLWGRLVAVVVMVAGITSFGLVTAALATWFVGREQERQGHFVRHTEEAAEEAYAQATRALHERFDRLERLLGDHRGGPPA
;
A
#
# COMPACT_ATOMS: atom_id res chain seq x y z
N MET A 1 -9.34 -31.88 6.40
CA MET A 1 -9.29 -31.41 4.99
C MET A 1 -9.40 -29.88 4.86
N LEU A 2 -10.11 -29.16 5.75
CA LEU A 2 -10.17 -27.68 5.72
C LEU A 2 -8.87 -26.95 6.13
N SER A 3 -8.03 -27.55 6.98
CA SER A 3 -6.78 -26.95 7.46
C SER A 3 -5.75 -26.68 6.37
N GLY A 4 -5.70 -27.53 5.33
CA GLY A 4 -4.78 -27.38 4.21
C GLY A 4 -5.17 -26.25 3.24
N LEU A 5 -6.47 -25.98 3.10
CA LEU A 5 -6.99 -24.91 2.24
C LEU A 5 -6.71 -23.54 2.85
N LEU A 6 -6.96 -23.38 4.16
CA LEU A 6 -6.58 -22.19 4.91
C LEU A 6 -5.07 -21.97 4.90
N ALA A 7 -4.27 -23.00 5.17
CA ALA A 7 -2.81 -22.88 5.12
C ALA A 7 -2.29 -22.54 3.71
N ARG A 8 -2.92 -23.04 2.65
CA ARG A 8 -2.61 -22.68 1.25
C ARG A 8 -3.05 -21.27 0.92
N LEU A 9 -4.21 -20.82 1.38
CA LEU A 9 -4.70 -19.45 1.19
C LEU A 9 -3.80 -18.45 1.92
N VAL A 10 -3.43 -18.75 3.16
CA VAL A 10 -2.48 -17.98 3.97
C VAL A 10 -1.11 -17.98 3.32
N LYS A 11 -0.60 -19.11 2.82
CA LYS A 11 0.67 -19.15 2.06
C LYS A 11 0.59 -18.43 0.70
N LEU A 12 -0.56 -18.41 0.02
CA LEU A 12 -0.75 -17.65 -1.22
C LEU A 12 -0.77 -16.14 -0.94
N LEU A 13 -1.37 -15.75 0.19
CA LEU A 13 -1.44 -14.36 0.64
C LEU A 13 -0.10 -13.85 1.20
N LEU A 14 0.66 -14.69 1.93
CA LEU A 14 1.97 -14.33 2.51
C LEU A 14 3.18 -14.65 1.61
N GLY A 15 3.03 -15.54 0.63
CA GLY A 15 4.14 -16.17 -0.10
C GLY A 15 4.62 -15.48 -1.37
N ARG A 16 4.01 -14.37 -1.81
CA ARG A 16 4.58 -13.57 -2.91
C ARG A 16 5.76 -12.75 -2.39
N GLN A 17 6.96 -13.24 -2.67
CA GLN A 17 8.26 -12.65 -2.36
C GLN A 17 8.51 -11.28 -3.05
N GLY A 18 7.54 -10.74 -3.79
CA GLY A 18 7.58 -9.43 -4.44
C GLY A 18 6.30 -8.60 -4.33
N SER A 19 5.37 -8.92 -3.41
CA SER A 19 4.25 -8.01 -3.13
C SER A 19 4.67 -6.88 -2.19
N SER A 20 4.34 -5.64 -2.55
CA SER A 20 4.59 -4.46 -1.74
C SER A 20 4.06 -4.66 -0.32
N LEU A 21 4.78 -4.13 0.68
CA LEU A 21 4.41 -4.21 2.10
C LEU A 21 2.94 -3.80 2.33
N HIS A 22 2.47 -2.82 1.57
CA HIS A 22 1.09 -2.32 1.58
C HIS A 22 0.05 -3.36 1.17
N LEU A 23 0.34 -4.23 0.20
CA LEU A 23 -0.58 -5.28 -0.22
C LEU A 23 -0.71 -6.38 0.85
N LYS A 24 0.42 -6.74 1.48
CA LYS A 24 0.43 -7.69 2.60
C LYS A 24 -0.31 -7.11 3.80
N ALA A 25 -0.09 -5.83 4.11
CA ALA A 25 -0.77 -5.12 5.19
C ALA A 25 -2.29 -5.06 4.93
N SER A 26 -2.72 -4.67 3.73
CA SER A 26 -4.13 -4.64 3.34
C SER A 26 -4.79 -6.02 3.45
N CYS A 27 -4.12 -7.08 2.98
CA CYS A 27 -4.62 -8.44 3.14
C CYS A 27 -4.75 -8.84 4.63
N ALA A 28 -3.73 -8.55 5.44
CA ALA A 28 -3.76 -8.82 6.87
C ALA A 28 -4.91 -8.07 7.57
N ALA A 29 -5.18 -6.82 7.16
CA ALA A 29 -6.30 -6.04 7.69
C ALA A 29 -7.66 -6.61 7.28
N THR A 30 -7.81 -7.14 6.06
CA THR A 30 -9.04 -7.83 5.65
C THR A 30 -9.25 -9.11 6.44
N VAL A 31 -8.20 -9.90 6.66
CA VAL A 31 -8.28 -11.11 7.49
C VAL A 31 -8.62 -10.76 8.95
N LEU A 32 -7.98 -9.72 9.49
CA LEU A 32 -8.25 -9.21 10.83
C LEU A 32 -9.71 -8.75 10.94
N LEU A 33 -10.25 -8.06 9.93
CA LEU A 33 -11.65 -7.64 9.92
C LEU A 33 -12.60 -8.83 10.00
N VAL A 34 -12.35 -9.89 9.23
CA VAL A 34 -13.16 -11.11 9.29
C VAL A 34 -13.11 -11.74 10.68
N ILE A 35 -11.93 -11.80 11.29
CA ILE A 35 -11.77 -12.29 12.67
C ILE A 35 -12.55 -11.42 13.65
N VAL A 36 -12.46 -10.09 13.54
CA VAL A 36 -13.18 -9.15 14.41
C VAL A 36 -14.69 -9.26 14.22
N ILE A 37 -15.19 -9.43 13.00
CA ILE A 37 -16.62 -9.64 12.74
C ILE A 37 -17.10 -10.94 13.41
N LEU A 38 -16.40 -12.05 13.22
CA LEU A 38 -16.79 -13.34 13.78
C LEU A 38 -16.70 -13.35 15.32
N ALA A 39 -15.58 -12.89 15.87
CA ALA A 39 -15.38 -12.80 17.31
C ALA A 39 -16.30 -11.77 17.96
N GLY A 40 -16.44 -10.59 17.36
CA GLY A 40 -17.32 -9.52 17.82
C GLY A 40 -18.78 -9.97 17.87
N SER A 41 -19.25 -10.68 16.83
CA SER A 41 -20.58 -11.29 16.82
C SER A 41 -20.80 -12.26 17.99
N TYR A 42 -19.81 -13.11 18.27
CA TYR A 42 -19.89 -14.09 19.34
C TYR A 42 -19.91 -13.43 20.73
N VAL A 43 -18.97 -12.51 20.97
CA VAL A 43 -18.82 -11.82 22.26
C VAL A 43 -20.01 -10.89 22.51
N ALA A 44 -20.50 -10.18 21.49
CA ALA A 44 -21.67 -9.32 21.63
C ALA A 44 -22.92 -10.12 22.01
N VAL A 45 -23.17 -11.28 21.39
CA VAL A 45 -24.28 -12.16 21.80
C VAL A 45 -24.13 -12.62 23.23
N LEU A 46 -22.91 -13.00 23.64
CA LEU A 46 -22.68 -13.44 25.02
C LEU A 46 -22.95 -12.32 26.03
N ALA A 47 -22.55 -11.07 25.70
CA ALA A 47 -22.80 -9.91 26.54
C ALA A 47 -24.27 -9.50 26.60
N GLU A 48 -25.02 -9.68 25.51
CA GLU A 48 -26.41 -9.26 25.39
C GLU A 48 -27.42 -10.32 25.88
N ARG A 49 -26.99 -11.57 26.09
CA ARG A 49 -27.85 -12.63 26.61
C ARG A 49 -28.37 -12.29 28.01
N GLY A 50 -29.69 -12.15 28.13
CA GLY A 50 -30.38 -11.88 29.39
C GLY A 50 -30.53 -10.39 29.74
N ALA A 51 -30.08 -9.48 28.88
CA ALA A 51 -30.31 -8.05 29.06
C ALA A 51 -31.76 -7.67 28.68
N PRO A 52 -32.46 -6.83 29.47
CA PRO A 52 -33.79 -6.35 29.14
C PRO A 52 -33.80 -5.58 27.80
N GLY A 53 -34.66 -5.97 26.86
CA GLY A 53 -34.78 -5.32 25.56
C GLY A 53 -33.71 -5.70 24.54
N ALA A 54 -32.82 -6.66 24.84
CA ALA A 54 -31.81 -7.10 23.88
C ALA A 54 -32.43 -7.93 22.74
N GLN A 55 -32.28 -7.42 21.52
CA GLN A 55 -32.67 -8.14 20.29
C GLN A 55 -31.49 -8.93 19.68
N LEU A 56 -30.26 -8.64 20.12
CA LEU A 56 -29.01 -9.24 19.66
C LEU A 56 -28.67 -10.55 20.40
N THR A 57 -29.59 -11.52 20.38
CA THR A 57 -29.49 -12.73 21.24
C THR A 57 -28.99 -13.98 20.52
N THR A 58 -28.94 -13.97 19.19
CA THR A 58 -28.49 -15.10 18.38
C THR A 58 -27.30 -14.74 17.48
N TYR A 59 -26.43 -15.72 17.24
CA TYR A 59 -25.20 -15.51 16.47
C TYR A 59 -25.44 -15.04 15.02
N PRO A 60 -26.39 -15.63 14.25
CA PRO A 60 -26.64 -15.15 12.88
C PRO A 60 -27.11 -13.69 12.82
N ARG A 61 -27.89 -13.25 13.81
CA ARG A 61 -28.32 -11.85 13.95
C ARG A 61 -27.12 -10.95 14.26
N ALA A 62 -26.27 -11.37 15.19
CA ALA A 62 -25.07 -10.61 15.51
C ALA A 62 -24.03 -10.56 14.38
N LEU A 63 -24.02 -11.55 13.50
CA LEU A 63 -23.21 -11.52 12.29
C LEU A 63 -23.66 -10.42 11.32
N TRP A 64 -24.97 -10.31 11.09
CA TRP A 64 -25.54 -9.20 10.33
C TRP A 64 -25.21 -7.84 10.95
N TRP A 65 -25.44 -7.72 12.27
CA TRP A 65 -25.12 -6.52 13.03
C TRP A 65 -23.64 -6.11 12.93
N SER A 66 -22.72 -7.06 13.04
CA SER A 66 -21.29 -6.77 12.96
C SER A 66 -20.88 -6.29 11.56
N VAL A 67 -21.54 -6.79 10.51
CA VAL A 67 -21.30 -6.34 9.13
C VAL A 67 -21.77 -4.90 8.94
N GLU A 68 -23.01 -4.57 9.28
CA GLU A 68 -23.52 -3.20 9.16
C GLU A 68 -22.77 -2.21 10.07
N THR A 69 -22.27 -2.68 11.21
CA THR A 69 -21.48 -1.85 12.14
C THR A 69 -20.09 -1.59 11.58
N ALA A 70 -19.43 -2.60 11.03
CA ALA A 70 -18.11 -2.46 10.41
C ALA A 70 -18.14 -1.55 9.18
N THR A 71 -19.24 -1.58 8.41
CA THR A 71 -19.43 -0.69 7.24
C THR A 71 -20.05 0.66 7.60
N THR A 72 -20.32 0.92 8.89
CA THR A 72 -20.98 2.14 9.38
C THR A 72 -22.36 2.41 8.74
N VAL A 73 -23.07 1.37 8.32
CA VAL A 73 -24.45 1.45 7.81
C VAL A 73 -25.45 1.62 8.95
N GLY A 74 -25.43 0.70 9.91
CA GLY A 74 -26.27 0.74 11.13
C GLY A 74 -27.76 0.94 10.88
N TYR A 75 -28.45 -0.08 10.34
CA TYR A 75 -29.90 -0.06 10.11
C TYR A 75 -30.70 0.19 11.40
N GLY A 76 -30.15 -0.20 12.55
CA GLY A 76 -30.75 0.05 13.85
C GLY A 76 -31.83 -0.97 14.26
N ASP A 77 -31.96 -2.07 13.52
CA ASP A 77 -32.79 -3.22 13.89
C ASP A 77 -32.09 -4.12 14.92
N LEU A 78 -30.75 -4.16 14.91
CA LEU A 78 -29.94 -4.94 15.84
C LEU A 78 -28.86 -4.06 16.44
N TYR A 79 -28.72 -4.05 17.76
CA TYR A 79 -27.66 -3.32 18.45
C TYR A 79 -27.51 -3.81 19.89
N PRO A 80 -26.29 -3.70 20.48
CA PRO A 80 -26.07 -4.02 21.87
C PRO A 80 -26.59 -2.91 22.79
N VAL A 81 -27.29 -3.30 23.86
CA VAL A 81 -27.77 -2.37 24.89
C VAL A 81 -26.88 -2.38 26.14
N THR A 82 -26.06 -3.42 26.33
CA THR A 82 -25.17 -3.55 27.50
C THR A 82 -23.88 -2.76 27.35
N LEU A 83 -23.26 -2.41 28.48
CA LEU A 83 -21.98 -1.72 28.52
C LEU A 83 -20.88 -2.52 27.77
N TRP A 84 -20.78 -3.82 28.05
CA TRP A 84 -19.78 -4.68 27.42
C TRP A 84 -20.04 -4.90 25.93
N GLY A 85 -21.31 -5.07 25.53
CA GLY A 85 -21.69 -5.15 24.12
C GLY A 85 -21.33 -3.87 23.35
N ARG A 86 -21.50 -2.70 23.96
CA ARG A 86 -21.09 -1.41 23.36
C ARG A 86 -19.58 -1.27 23.21
N LEU A 87 -18.78 -1.74 24.17
CA LEU A 87 -17.32 -1.74 24.01
C LEU A 87 -16.87 -2.62 22.84
N VAL A 88 -17.50 -3.79 22.66
CA VAL A 88 -17.28 -4.65 21.49
C VAL A 88 -17.68 -3.94 20.20
N ALA A 89 -18.83 -3.24 20.20
CA ALA A 89 -19.29 -2.48 19.04
C ALA A 89 -18.25 -1.44 18.58
N VAL A 90 -17.66 -0.69 19.52
CA VAL A 90 -16.62 0.30 19.21
C VAL A 90 -15.41 -0.35 18.54
N VAL A 91 -14.98 -1.54 19.02
CA VAL A 91 -13.87 -2.28 18.39
C VAL A 91 -14.23 -2.70 16.96
N VAL A 92 -15.45 -3.17 16.73
CA VAL A 92 -15.93 -3.55 15.38
C VAL A 92 -15.95 -2.33 14.44
N MET A 93 -16.42 -1.17 14.91
CA MET A 93 -16.42 0.08 14.13
C MET A 93 -15.01 0.50 13.72
N VAL A 94 -14.07 0.56 14.69
CA VAL A 94 -12.68 0.95 14.43
C VAL A 94 -11.99 -0.03 13.49
N ALA A 95 -12.21 -1.33 13.66
CA ALA A 95 -11.68 -2.35 12.77
C ALA A 95 -12.19 -2.18 11.34
N GLY A 96 -13.49 -1.91 11.16
CA GLY A 96 -14.08 -1.63 9.86
C GLY A 96 -13.38 -0.49 9.13
N ILE A 97 -13.36 0.71 9.75
CA ILE A 97 -12.74 1.91 9.19
C ILE A 97 -11.26 1.67 8.86
N THR A 98 -10.52 1.02 9.76
CA THR A 98 -9.09 0.72 9.57
C THR A 98 -8.87 -0.14 8.34
N SER A 99 -9.66 -1.20 8.16
CA SER A 99 -9.52 -2.11 7.03
C SER A 99 -9.86 -1.45 5.70
N PHE A 100 -10.93 -0.66 5.63
CA PHE A 100 -11.24 0.13 4.43
C PHE A 100 -10.13 1.13 4.10
N GLY A 101 -9.60 1.83 5.11
CA GLY A 101 -8.49 2.76 4.94
C GLY A 101 -7.23 2.08 4.38
N LEU A 102 -6.91 0.89 4.87
CA LEU A 102 -5.73 0.15 4.41
C LEU A 102 -5.87 -0.38 2.98
N VAL A 103 -7.07 -0.83 2.60
CA VAL A 103 -7.37 -1.22 1.21
C VAL A 103 -7.24 -0.01 0.28
N THR A 104 -7.80 1.14 0.65
CA THR A 104 -7.67 2.38 -0.13
C THR A 104 -6.21 2.81 -0.26
N ALA A 105 -5.43 2.75 0.82
CA ALA A 105 -4.00 3.08 0.79
C ALA A 105 -3.19 2.13 -0.11
N ALA A 106 -3.52 0.84 -0.12
CA ALA A 106 -2.86 -0.12 -1.01
C ALA A 106 -3.17 0.16 -2.48
N LEU A 107 -4.40 0.53 -2.82
CA LEU A 107 -4.78 0.95 -4.17
C LEU A 107 -4.03 2.24 -4.57
N ALA A 108 -4.00 3.24 -3.69
CA ALA A 108 -3.26 4.48 -3.94
C ALA A 108 -1.77 4.22 -4.19
N THR A 109 -1.15 3.36 -3.38
CA THR A 109 0.26 2.98 -3.54
C THR A 109 0.51 2.30 -4.88
N TRP A 110 -0.43 1.48 -5.37
CA TRP A 110 -0.31 0.85 -6.68
C TRP A 110 -0.35 1.88 -7.82
N PHE A 111 -1.26 2.86 -7.76
CA PHE A 111 -1.32 3.94 -8.74
C PHE A 111 -0.06 4.82 -8.70
N VAL A 112 0.38 5.22 -7.51
CA VAL A 112 1.57 6.05 -7.31
C VAL A 112 2.84 5.32 -7.76
N GLY A 113 2.97 4.03 -7.46
CA GLY A 113 4.10 3.21 -7.91
C GLY A 113 4.23 3.20 -9.43
N ARG A 114 3.11 3.08 -10.15
CA ARG A 114 3.10 3.12 -11.62
C ARG A 114 3.51 4.49 -12.18
N GLU A 115 3.12 5.57 -11.51
CA GLU A 115 3.54 6.91 -11.89
C GLU A 115 5.04 7.15 -11.61
N GLN A 116 5.55 6.65 -10.48
CA GLN A 116 6.97 6.74 -10.15
C GLN A 116 7.86 5.95 -11.12
N GLU A 117 7.42 4.78 -11.58
CA GLU A 117 8.12 4.03 -12.63
C GLU A 117 8.22 4.86 -13.93
N ARG A 118 7.13 5.53 -14.32
CA ARG A 118 7.10 6.41 -15.51
C ARG A 118 8.01 7.62 -15.33
N GLN A 119 7.97 8.27 -14.17
CA GLN A 119 8.83 9.42 -13.84
C GLN A 119 10.30 9.02 -13.79
N GLY A 120 10.64 7.86 -13.21
CA GLY A 120 12.00 7.35 -13.16
C GLY A 120 12.59 7.10 -14.55
N HIS A 121 11.78 6.59 -15.49
CA HIS A 121 12.22 6.41 -16.88
C HIS A 121 12.44 7.74 -17.61
N PHE A 122 11.61 8.74 -17.31
CA PHE A 122 11.79 10.09 -17.85
C PHE A 122 13.06 10.75 -17.31
N VAL A 123 13.27 10.71 -16.00
CA VAL A 123 14.47 11.27 -15.35
C VAL A 123 15.74 10.63 -15.90
N ARG A 124 15.77 9.29 -16.02
CA ARG A 124 16.92 8.59 -16.61
C ARG A 124 17.22 9.04 -18.04
N HIS A 125 16.21 9.14 -18.90
CA HIS A 125 16.42 9.65 -20.26
C HIS A 125 16.94 11.08 -20.29
N THR A 126 16.47 11.95 -19.38
CA THR A 126 16.98 13.33 -19.30
C THR A 126 18.40 13.39 -18.76
N GLU A 127 18.77 12.53 -17.80
CA GLU A 127 20.13 12.41 -17.27
C GLU A 127 21.09 11.89 -18.34
N GLU A 128 20.73 10.79 -19.02
CA GLU A 128 21.52 10.22 -20.13
C GLU A 128 21.75 11.24 -21.25
N ALA A 129 20.71 11.96 -21.67
CA ALA A 129 20.84 12.99 -22.70
C ALA A 129 21.73 14.17 -22.26
N ALA A 130 21.67 14.56 -20.97
CA ALA A 130 22.52 15.61 -20.42
C ALA A 130 23.99 15.16 -20.32
N GLU A 131 24.24 13.91 -19.89
CA GLU A 131 25.58 13.32 -19.85
C GLU A 131 26.19 13.23 -21.25
N GLU A 132 25.42 12.78 -22.24
CA GLU A 132 25.86 12.73 -23.64
C GLU A 132 26.21 14.11 -24.18
N ALA A 133 25.36 15.12 -23.94
CA ALA A 133 25.60 16.49 -24.36
C ALA A 133 26.87 17.08 -23.71
N TYR A 134 27.07 16.81 -22.41
CA TYR A 134 28.27 17.24 -21.68
C TYR A 134 29.55 16.56 -22.19
N ALA A 135 29.48 15.25 -22.46
CA ALA A 135 30.58 14.49 -23.03
C ALA A 135 30.95 15.00 -24.44
N GLN A 136 29.95 15.32 -25.28
CA GLN A 136 30.16 15.92 -26.59
C GLN A 136 30.82 17.30 -26.50
N ALA A 137 30.35 18.17 -25.60
CA ALA A 137 30.95 19.49 -25.39
C ALA A 137 32.41 19.39 -24.94
N THR A 138 32.71 18.45 -24.04
CA THR A 138 34.07 18.21 -23.55
C THR A 138 35.00 17.71 -24.66
N ARG A 139 34.55 16.79 -25.52
CA ARG A 139 35.33 16.31 -26.67
C ARG A 139 35.59 17.41 -27.69
N ALA A 140 34.57 18.20 -28.02
CA ALA A 140 34.71 19.33 -28.93
C ALA A 140 35.70 20.38 -28.41
N LEU A 141 35.78 20.57 -27.08
CA LEU A 141 36.75 21.46 -26.47
C LEU A 141 38.19 20.93 -26.61
N HIS A 142 38.42 19.64 -26.35
CA HIS A 142 39.74 19.00 -26.53
C HIS A 142 40.21 19.09 -27.99
N GLU A 143 39.33 18.80 -28.97
CA GLU A 143 39.68 18.91 -30.39
C GLU A 143 40.10 20.34 -30.80
N ARG A 144 39.44 21.36 -30.22
CA ARG A 144 39.80 22.77 -30.46
C ARG A 144 41.14 23.13 -29.85
N PHE A 145 41.45 22.61 -28.65
CA PHE A 145 42.76 22.80 -28.03
C PHE A 145 43.87 22.12 -28.84
N ASP A 146 43.69 20.87 -29.26
CA ASP A 146 44.64 20.14 -30.12
C ASP A 146 44.90 20.88 -31.43
N ARG A 147 43.85 21.45 -32.04
CA ARG A 147 43.98 22.26 -33.26
C ARG A 147 44.82 23.52 -33.00
N LEU A 148 44.59 24.23 -31.90
CA LEU A 148 45.35 25.43 -31.54
C LEU A 148 46.83 25.10 -31.28
N GLU A 149 47.10 24.01 -30.58
CA GLU A 149 48.47 23.56 -30.29
C GLU A 149 49.25 23.25 -31.58
N ARG A 150 48.61 22.58 -32.55
CA ARG A 150 49.23 22.35 -33.88
C ARG A 150 49.55 23.65 -34.61
N LEU A 151 48.63 24.62 -34.63
CA LEU A 151 48.84 25.90 -35.30
C LEU A 151 49.98 26.71 -34.64
N LEU A 152 50.07 26.68 -33.31
CA LEU A 152 51.14 27.37 -32.57
C LEU A 152 52.50 26.67 -32.73
N GLY A 153 52.52 25.34 -32.78
CA GLY A 153 53.73 24.56 -33.04
C GLY A 153 54.34 24.85 -34.42
N ASP A 154 53.49 24.93 -35.44
CA ASP A 154 53.91 25.25 -36.82
C ASP A 154 54.47 26.68 -36.95
N HIS A 155 53.91 27.63 -36.20
CA HIS A 155 54.39 29.02 -36.18
C HIS A 155 55.72 29.22 -35.43
N ARG A 156 56.04 28.40 -34.41
CA ARG A 156 57.32 28.47 -33.68
C ARG A 156 58.49 27.77 -34.38
N GLY A 157 58.23 27.01 -35.45
CA GLY A 157 59.23 26.33 -36.26
C GLY A 157 59.88 27.18 -37.36
N GLY A 158 59.66 28.50 -37.38
CA GLY A 158 60.33 29.41 -38.33
C GLY A 158 61.86 29.35 -38.20
N PRO A 159 62.62 29.37 -39.32
CA PRO A 159 64.05 29.04 -39.34
C PRO A 159 64.88 29.97 -38.45
N PRO A 160 65.99 29.47 -37.85
CA PRO A 160 66.91 30.34 -37.11
C PRO A 160 67.48 31.40 -38.06
N ALA A 161 67.48 32.65 -37.59
CA ALA A 161 68.06 33.81 -38.26
C ALA A 161 69.55 33.63 -38.58
#